data_AF-A0A7S2P4W8-F1
#
_entry.id   AF-A0A7S2P4W8-F1
#
_cell.length_a   1.000
_cell.length_b   1.000
_cell.length_c   1.000
_cell.angle_alpha   90.00
_cell.angle_beta   90.00
_cell.angle_gamma   90.00
#
_symmetry.space_group_name_H-M   'P 1'
#
loop_
_entity.id
_entity.type
_entity.pdbx_description
1 polymer ?
#
loop_
_entity_poly.entity_id
_entity_poly.type
_entity_poly.pdbx_seq_one_letter_code
_entity_poly.pdbx_strand_id
1 'polypeptide(L)'
;MVRNHIEVVTACFPGARLIRINPEEPELPPGMMGRAVSLVSGALAALKELDRKLEHEEGRICRFLVRDQENGGAEVDAPRHASSLHVLHRLEHAGVEVKYGPLHDPRDPPNEPYSVFYSQWEQPEFNSLATPTPPRFVFDFGPGADPGDRVSMACFQVANVWFPAGVSAEVHAGITWCRGVLRELEAYIGTAEYQEEIRDQKDRRSVAALLRKTQEAVLPAYGMPADEQGLRDLQSKIWTYGCCDQEIFKLAEKTLRLSHLRLSE
;
A
#
# COMPACT_ATOMS: atom_id res chain seq x y z
N MET A 1 34.22 -21.12 7.30
CA MET A 1 33.30 -21.70 8.32
C MET A 1 32.20 -20.72 8.74
N VAL A 2 32.52 -19.46 9.06
CA VAL A 2 31.55 -18.40 9.38
C VAL A 2 30.60 -18.09 8.21
N ARG A 3 31.11 -18.13 6.98
CA ARG A 3 30.35 -17.88 5.75
C ARG A 3 29.17 -18.84 5.55
N ASN A 4 29.39 -20.15 5.66
CA ASN A 4 28.32 -21.15 5.53
C ASN A 4 27.26 -21.06 6.64
N HIS A 5 27.61 -20.61 7.85
CA HIS A 5 26.63 -20.46 8.93
C HIS A 5 25.81 -19.18 8.78
N ILE A 6 26.41 -18.08 8.30
CA ILE A 6 25.68 -16.88 7.94
C ILE A 6 24.71 -17.19 6.80
N GLU A 7 25.14 -17.90 5.76
CA GLU A 7 24.28 -18.29 4.63
C GLU A 7 23.08 -19.16 5.06
N VAL A 8 23.25 -20.05 6.05
CA VAL A 8 22.15 -20.85 6.62
C VAL A 8 21.20 -20.00 7.48
N VAL A 9 21.72 -19.04 8.24
CA VAL A 9 20.90 -18.15 9.09
C VAL A 9 20.09 -17.15 8.25
N THR A 10 20.68 -16.59 7.18
CA THR A 10 20.00 -15.70 6.23
C THR A 10 18.92 -16.45 5.44
N ALA A 11 19.12 -17.75 5.16
CA ALA A 11 18.13 -18.59 4.51
C ALA A 11 16.94 -18.98 5.42
N CYS A 12 17.09 -18.91 6.75
CA CYS A 12 16.05 -19.29 7.71
C CYS A 12 15.27 -18.10 8.31
N PHE A 13 15.77 -16.86 8.20
CA PHE A 13 15.16 -15.66 8.80
C PHE A 13 15.24 -14.45 7.86
N PRO A 14 14.30 -14.31 6.90
CA PRO A 14 14.40 -13.27 5.87
C PRO A 14 14.03 -11.85 6.35
N GLY A 15 13.51 -11.71 7.57
CA GLY A 15 13.57 -10.48 8.36
C GLY A 15 14.31 -10.84 9.64
N ALA A 16 15.61 -10.54 9.73
CA ALA A 16 16.43 -10.99 10.85
C ALA A 16 16.04 -10.29 12.16
N ARG A 17 15.06 -10.87 12.87
CA ARG A 17 14.70 -10.50 14.24
C ARG A 17 15.85 -10.88 15.19
N LEU A 18 16.32 -9.85 15.90
CA LEU A 18 17.24 -9.86 17.05
C LEU A 18 18.74 -9.90 16.73
N ILE A 19 19.28 -8.71 16.43
CA ILE A 19 20.70 -8.39 16.41
C ILE A 19 21.18 -8.14 17.85
N ARG A 20 22.22 -8.87 18.31
CA ARG A 20 22.87 -8.58 19.59
C ARG A 20 23.87 -7.44 19.42
N ILE A 21 23.76 -6.44 20.29
CA ILE A 21 24.60 -5.25 20.33
C ILE A 21 25.39 -5.19 21.65
N ASN A 22 26.05 -6.27 22.05
CA ASN A 22 27.03 -6.12 23.12
C ASN A 22 28.02 -7.29 23.16
N PRO A 23 29.32 -7.09 22.94
CA PRO A 23 30.33 -8.13 23.12
C PRO A 23 30.66 -8.43 24.60
N GLU A 24 30.13 -7.66 25.57
CA GLU A 24 30.60 -7.69 26.96
C GLU A 24 29.80 -8.59 27.95
N GLU A 25 28.69 -9.22 27.54
CA GLU A 25 27.94 -10.18 28.39
C GLU A 25 28.14 -11.64 27.96
N PRO A 26 29.01 -12.44 28.62
CA PRO A 26 29.44 -13.73 28.09
C PRO A 26 28.38 -14.84 28.11
N GLU A 27 27.27 -14.71 28.85
CA GLU A 27 26.35 -15.84 29.08
C GLU A 27 24.99 -15.62 28.40
N LEU A 28 24.73 -16.36 27.32
CA LEU A 28 23.41 -16.46 26.71
C LEU A 28 22.51 -17.40 27.53
N PRO A 29 21.20 -17.10 27.68
CA PRO A 29 20.26 -18.04 28.27
C PRO A 29 20.30 -19.41 27.57
N PRO A 30 20.15 -20.53 28.30
CA PRO A 30 20.08 -21.86 27.70
C PRO A 30 18.94 -21.92 26.67
N GLY A 31 19.29 -22.07 25.39
CA GLY A 31 18.35 -22.05 24.26
C GLY A 31 18.69 -21.05 23.14
N MET A 32 19.59 -20.10 23.39
CA MET A 32 20.00 -19.08 22.41
C MET A 32 21.40 -19.27 21.82
N MET A 33 22.18 -20.23 22.32
CA MET A 33 23.59 -20.47 21.92
C MET A 33 23.83 -20.86 20.45
N GLY A 34 22.78 -21.08 19.63
CA GLY A 34 22.90 -21.35 18.19
C GLY A 34 22.23 -20.31 17.29
N ARG A 35 21.72 -19.20 17.85
CA ARG A 35 20.88 -18.22 17.14
C ARG A 35 21.46 -16.80 17.11
N ALA A 36 22.60 -16.58 17.77
CA ALA A 36 23.20 -15.26 17.90
C ALA A 36 24.33 -15.03 16.87
N VAL A 37 24.36 -13.85 16.26
CA VAL A 37 25.47 -13.35 15.44
C VAL A 37 26.03 -12.08 16.11
N SER A 38 27.36 -11.97 16.22
CA SER A 38 28.02 -10.82 16.83
C SER A 38 28.33 -9.75 15.78
N LEU A 39 27.86 -8.52 16.00
CA LEU A 39 28.27 -7.36 15.20
C LEU A 39 29.52 -6.69 15.80
N VAL A 40 30.42 -6.25 14.92
CA VAL A 40 31.64 -5.52 15.30
C VAL A 40 31.29 -4.24 16.06
N SER A 41 32.06 -3.91 17.09
CA SER A 41 31.95 -2.65 17.85
C SER A 41 31.91 -1.45 16.89
N GLY A 42 30.87 -0.61 16.99
CA GLY A 42 30.64 0.52 16.08
C GLY A 42 29.55 0.29 15.04
N ALA A 43 29.15 -0.96 14.78
CA ALA A 43 28.02 -1.26 13.89
C ALA A 43 26.70 -0.66 14.37
N LEU A 44 26.44 -0.60 15.69
CA LEU A 44 25.26 0.08 16.22
C LEU A 44 25.31 1.59 15.99
N ALA A 45 26.47 2.21 16.19
CA ALA A 45 26.62 3.64 15.93
C ALA A 45 26.46 3.94 14.43
N ALA A 46 26.98 3.06 13.57
CA ALA A 46 26.78 3.13 12.12
C ALA A 46 25.31 2.92 11.73
N LEU A 47 24.61 1.93 12.31
CA LEU A 47 23.18 1.68 12.08
C LEU A 47 22.33 2.85 12.58
N LYS A 48 22.58 3.36 13.79
CA LYS A 48 21.89 4.56 14.31
C LYS A 48 22.17 5.81 13.48
N GLU A 49 23.38 5.96 12.95
CA GLU A 49 23.71 7.06 12.04
C GLU A 49 23.07 6.87 10.65
N LEU A 50 22.87 5.62 10.21
CA LEU A 50 22.16 5.29 8.98
C LEU A 50 20.65 5.53 9.14
N ASP A 51 20.07 5.09 10.27
CA ASP A 51 18.69 5.40 10.68
C ASP A 51 18.51 6.92 10.75
N ARG A 52 19.41 7.65 11.43
CA ARG A 52 19.37 9.13 11.51
C ARG A 52 19.47 9.81 10.14
N LYS A 53 20.22 9.24 9.19
CA LYS A 53 20.33 9.75 7.82
C LYS A 53 19.08 9.45 6.99
N LEU A 54 18.49 8.28 7.16
CA LEU A 54 17.17 7.93 6.60
C LEU A 54 16.07 8.83 7.19
N GLU A 55 16.16 9.14 8.49
CA GLU A 55 15.31 10.11 9.18
C GLU A 55 15.53 11.55 8.66
N HIS A 56 16.76 11.94 8.29
CA HIS A 56 17.00 13.27 7.69
C HIS A 56 16.54 13.40 6.23
N GLU A 57 16.28 12.29 5.53
CA GLU A 57 15.62 12.29 4.21
C GLU A 57 14.08 12.28 4.29
N GLU A 58 13.49 12.36 5.51
CA GLU A 58 12.05 12.30 5.82
C GLU A 58 11.17 13.42 5.22
N GLY A 59 11.71 14.31 4.39
CA GLY A 59 10.92 15.39 3.79
C GLY A 59 9.74 14.92 2.92
N ARG A 60 9.63 13.62 2.63
CA ARG A 60 8.50 13.01 1.91
C ARG A 60 8.08 11.69 2.57
N ILE A 61 7.24 11.79 3.59
CA ILE A 61 6.53 10.65 4.17
C ILE A 61 5.49 10.13 3.18
N CYS A 62 5.37 8.81 3.10
CA CYS A 62 4.36 8.10 2.33
C CYS A 62 3.60 7.16 3.25
N ARG A 63 2.29 7.09 3.06
CA ARG A 63 1.45 6.08 3.69
C ARG A 63 1.57 4.78 2.92
N PHE A 64 1.81 3.68 3.60
CA PHE A 64 1.90 2.37 2.97
C PHE A 64 0.75 1.51 3.44
N LEU A 65 -0.06 1.03 2.50
CA LEU A 65 -1.04 -0.01 2.72
C LEU A 65 -0.39 -1.35 2.38
N VAL A 66 -0.23 -2.21 3.39
CA VAL A 66 0.29 -3.57 3.22
C VAL A 66 -0.85 -4.56 3.33
N ARG A 67 -0.97 -5.46 2.35
CA ARG A 67 -1.95 -6.56 2.34
C ARG A 67 -1.29 -7.90 2.58
N ASP A 68 -2.03 -8.81 3.23
CA ASP A 68 -1.70 -10.22 3.23
C ASP A 68 -2.44 -11.00 2.12
N GLN A 69 -2.27 -12.32 2.11
CA GLN A 69 -2.93 -13.22 1.16
C GLN A 69 -4.41 -13.50 1.48
N GLU A 70 -4.86 -13.20 2.70
CA GLU A 70 -6.22 -13.44 3.18
C GLU A 70 -7.08 -12.16 3.17
N ASN A 71 -6.58 -11.10 2.52
CA ASN A 71 -7.18 -9.76 2.48
C ASN A 71 -7.23 -9.03 3.83
N GLY A 72 -6.45 -9.47 4.81
CA GLY A 72 -6.02 -8.61 5.91
C GLY A 72 -5.13 -7.49 5.39
N GLY A 73 -5.00 -6.43 6.18
CA GLY A 73 -4.16 -5.31 5.78
C GLY A 73 -4.04 -4.22 6.83
N ALA A 74 -2.94 -3.49 6.77
CA ALA A 74 -2.65 -2.41 7.70
C ALA A 74 -1.97 -1.24 6.98
N GLU A 75 -2.16 -0.05 7.53
CA GLU A 75 -1.52 1.18 7.06
C GLU A 75 -0.42 1.63 8.03
N VAL A 76 0.69 2.14 7.49
CA VAL A 76 1.73 2.81 8.28
C VAL A 76 2.39 3.92 7.49
N ASP A 77 2.82 4.98 8.18
CA ASP A 77 3.60 6.04 7.58
C ASP A 77 5.11 5.71 7.66
N ALA A 78 5.79 5.78 6.52
CA ALA A 78 7.22 5.53 6.37
C ALA A 78 7.83 6.44 5.28
N PRO A 79 9.17 6.56 5.17
CA PRO A 79 9.79 7.31 4.09
C PRO A 79 9.33 6.82 2.71
N ARG A 80 9.12 7.72 1.74
CA ARG A 80 8.62 7.38 0.39
C ARG A 80 9.45 6.32 -0.34
N HIS A 81 10.74 6.21 -0.04
CA HIS A 81 11.65 5.22 -0.62
C HIS A 81 11.81 3.96 0.25
N ALA A 82 10.98 3.77 1.27
CA ALA A 82 11.05 2.62 2.15
C ALA A 82 10.90 1.31 1.35
N SER A 83 11.69 0.31 1.73
CA SER A 83 11.51 -1.07 1.28
C SER A 83 10.33 -1.71 1.99
N SER A 84 9.75 -2.76 1.41
CA SER A 84 8.65 -3.48 2.05
C SER A 84 9.03 -4.03 3.43
N LEU A 85 10.30 -4.42 3.63
CA LEU A 85 10.82 -4.84 4.92
C LEU A 85 10.78 -3.71 5.96
N HIS A 86 11.19 -2.49 5.58
CA HIS A 86 11.14 -1.35 6.49
C HIS A 86 9.68 -1.01 6.84
N VAL A 87 8.77 -1.05 5.88
CA VAL A 87 7.33 -0.84 6.13
C VAL A 87 6.78 -1.87 7.13
N LEU A 88 7.09 -3.16 6.97
CA LEU A 88 6.68 -4.21 7.92
C LEU A 88 7.26 -3.98 9.32
N HIS A 89 8.53 -3.59 9.40
CA HIS A 89 9.17 -3.24 10.67
C HIS A 89 8.46 -2.07 11.37
N ARG A 90 8.04 -1.05 10.61
CA ARG A 90 7.29 0.10 11.14
C ARG A 90 5.91 -0.32 11.66
N LEU A 91 5.22 -1.24 10.96
CA LEU A 91 3.96 -1.82 11.42
C LEU A 91 4.13 -2.53 12.77
N GLU A 92 5.15 -3.37 12.91
CA GLU A 92 5.45 -4.07 14.16
C GLU A 92 5.75 -3.09 15.31
N HIS A 93 6.52 -2.03 15.03
CA HIS A 93 6.79 -0.96 16.00
C HIS A 93 5.55 -0.15 16.38
N ALA A 94 4.59 -0.02 15.48
CA ALA A 94 3.27 0.56 15.76
C ALA A 94 2.34 -0.37 16.53
N GLY A 95 2.79 -1.59 16.88
CA GLY A 95 2.01 -2.57 17.64
C GLY A 95 1.12 -3.47 16.78
N VAL A 96 1.25 -3.43 15.45
CA VAL A 96 0.54 -4.34 14.56
C VAL A 96 1.17 -5.72 14.65
N GLU A 97 0.38 -6.74 15.00
CA GLU A 97 0.84 -8.12 14.99
C GLU A 97 1.01 -8.61 13.54
N VAL A 98 2.25 -8.94 13.17
CA VAL A 98 2.60 -9.51 11.87
C VAL A 98 3.08 -10.94 12.07
N LYS A 99 2.38 -11.90 11.44
CA LYS A 99 2.80 -13.30 11.41
C LYS A 99 3.49 -13.62 10.09
N TYR A 100 4.67 -14.22 10.19
CA TYR A 100 5.42 -14.70 9.03
C TYR A 100 5.25 -16.21 8.96
N GLY A 101 4.71 -16.70 7.86
CA GLY A 101 4.57 -18.12 7.59
C GLY A 101 5.68 -18.64 6.67
N PRO A 102 5.72 -19.97 6.47
CA PRO A 102 6.67 -20.57 5.55
C PRO A 102 6.35 -20.17 4.11
N LEU A 103 7.40 -20.10 3.28
CA LEU A 103 7.27 -19.84 1.84
C LEU A 103 6.58 -21.03 1.16
N HIS A 104 5.30 -20.87 0.86
CA HIS A 104 4.51 -21.94 0.24
C HIS A 104 4.57 -21.93 -1.31
N ASP A 105 4.82 -20.77 -1.92
CA ASP A 105 4.89 -20.63 -3.38
C ASP A 105 6.34 -20.69 -3.90
N PRO A 106 6.67 -21.64 -4.81
CA PRO A 106 7.97 -21.69 -5.45
C PRO A 106 8.12 -20.52 -6.44
N ARG A 107 9.20 -19.75 -6.30
CA ARG A 107 9.67 -18.76 -7.29
C ARG A 107 11.15 -18.90 -7.52
N ASP A 108 11.71 -18.12 -8.45
CA ASP A 108 13.15 -18.10 -8.71
C ASP A 108 13.68 -16.68 -8.42
N PRO A 109 14.64 -16.50 -7.48
CA PRO A 109 15.21 -17.56 -6.65
C PRO A 109 14.20 -18.14 -5.66
N PRO A 110 14.16 -19.46 -5.49
CA PRO A 110 13.28 -20.10 -4.53
C PRO A 110 13.74 -19.72 -3.14
N ASN A 111 12.78 -19.34 -2.31
CA ASN A 111 12.91 -19.13 -0.86
C ASN A 111 13.17 -17.70 -0.35
N GLU A 112 12.92 -16.65 -1.13
CA GLU A 112 12.89 -15.28 -0.56
C GLU A 112 11.44 -14.77 -0.46
N PRO A 113 11.03 -14.18 0.70
CA PRO A 113 9.77 -13.47 0.77
C PRO A 113 9.82 -12.27 -0.15
N TYR A 114 8.67 -11.96 -0.73
CA TYR A 114 8.55 -10.92 -1.75
C TYR A 114 7.29 -10.11 -1.53
N SER A 115 7.33 -8.87 -2.00
CA SER A 115 6.16 -8.02 -2.16
C SER A 115 5.68 -8.07 -3.60
N VAL A 116 4.37 -7.97 -3.75
CA VAL A 116 3.65 -7.90 -5.01
C VAL A 116 3.06 -6.51 -5.13
N PHE A 117 3.50 -5.77 -6.15
CA PHE A 117 2.94 -4.49 -6.51
C PHE A 117 1.98 -4.69 -7.67
N TYR A 118 0.70 -4.41 -7.44
CA TYR A 118 -0.33 -4.51 -8.46
C TYR A 118 -0.44 -3.18 -9.23
N SER A 119 -0.16 -3.23 -10.52
CA SER A 119 -0.39 -2.11 -11.44
C SER A 119 -1.80 -2.16 -12.00
N GLN A 120 -2.40 -1.00 -12.24
CA GLN A 120 -3.67 -0.91 -12.96
C GLN A 120 -3.52 -1.30 -14.44
N TRP A 121 -2.33 -1.16 -15.01
CA TRP A 121 -2.09 -1.22 -16.46
C TRP A 121 -1.06 -2.28 -16.89
N GLU A 122 -0.36 -2.87 -15.93
CA GLU A 122 0.77 -3.77 -16.19
C GLU A 122 0.63 -5.08 -15.41
N GLN A 123 1.44 -6.07 -15.77
CA GLN A 123 1.58 -7.29 -14.98
C GLN A 123 2.07 -6.96 -13.57
N PRO A 124 1.68 -7.73 -12.55
CA PRO A 124 2.18 -7.54 -11.18
C PRO A 124 3.71 -7.54 -11.15
N GLU A 125 4.30 -6.58 -10.44
CA GLU A 125 5.75 -6.57 -10.18
C GLU A 125 6.05 -7.28 -8.87
N PHE A 126 7.08 -8.11 -8.88
CA PHE A 126 7.50 -8.90 -7.75
C PHE A 126 8.88 -8.46 -7.30
N ASN A 127 8.97 -8.00 -6.06
CA ASN A 127 10.17 -7.40 -5.52
C ASN A 127 10.59 -8.13 -4.24
N SER A 128 11.90 -8.29 -4.04
CA SER A 128 12.43 -8.69 -2.74
C SER A 128 11.98 -7.68 -1.67
N LEU A 129 11.74 -8.14 -0.44
CA LEU A 129 11.34 -7.22 0.65
C LEU A 129 12.40 -6.15 0.93
N ALA A 130 13.66 -6.38 0.57
CA ALA A 130 14.74 -5.42 0.72
C ALA A 130 14.75 -4.33 -0.36
N THR A 131 14.05 -4.54 -1.48
CA THR A 131 14.00 -3.57 -2.58
C THR A 131 13.15 -2.35 -2.19
N PRO A 132 13.65 -1.11 -2.40
CA PRO A 132 12.85 0.10 -2.22
C PRO A 132 11.54 0.06 -3.01
N THR A 133 10.48 0.65 -2.46
CA THR A 133 9.19 0.76 -3.17
C THR A 133 9.41 1.50 -4.50
N PRO A 134 9.05 0.89 -5.65
CA PRO A 134 9.25 1.54 -6.94
C PRO A 134 8.41 2.82 -7.04
N PRO A 135 8.98 3.96 -7.48
CA PRO A 135 8.28 5.25 -7.48
C PRO A 135 6.95 5.26 -8.24
N ARG A 136 6.81 4.37 -9.24
CA ARG A 136 5.58 4.24 -10.05
C ARG A 136 4.38 3.66 -9.30
N PHE A 137 4.61 3.01 -8.15
CA PHE A 137 3.55 2.51 -7.27
C PHE A 137 3.24 3.46 -6.10
N VAL A 138 3.79 4.68 -6.14
CA VAL A 138 3.47 5.75 -5.20
C VAL A 138 2.49 6.72 -5.88
N PHE A 139 1.32 6.88 -5.28
CA PHE A 139 0.24 7.75 -5.74
C PHE A 139 0.15 8.97 -4.83
N ASP A 140 -0.03 10.16 -5.39
CA ASP A 140 -0.12 11.41 -4.63
C ASP A 140 -1.56 11.97 -4.70
N PHE A 141 -2.26 11.98 -3.56
CA PHE A 141 -3.65 12.47 -3.38
C PHE A 141 -3.66 13.90 -2.81
N GLY A 142 -4.75 14.66 -3.01
CA GLY A 142 -5.04 15.83 -2.18
C GLY A 142 -5.45 17.07 -2.98
N PRO A 143 -6.19 18.00 -2.35
CA PRO A 143 -6.81 19.13 -3.03
C PRO A 143 -5.85 20.27 -3.43
N GLY A 144 -4.55 20.17 -3.14
CA GLY A 144 -3.61 21.29 -3.25
C GLY A 144 -2.83 21.37 -4.58
N ALA A 145 -2.72 22.59 -5.11
CA ALA A 145 -1.66 22.95 -6.06
C ALA A 145 -0.26 22.92 -5.39
N ASP A 146 -0.23 23.02 -4.07
CA ASP A 146 0.99 22.98 -3.27
C ASP A 146 1.40 21.54 -2.90
N PRO A 147 2.67 21.15 -3.10
CA PRO A 147 3.15 19.80 -2.81
C PRO A 147 3.00 19.34 -1.35
N GLY A 148 2.85 20.27 -0.40
CA GLY A 148 2.74 19.98 1.03
C GLY A 148 1.38 19.45 1.48
N ASP A 149 0.32 19.71 0.69
CA ASP A 149 -1.04 19.25 0.98
C ASP A 149 -1.34 17.88 0.35
N ARG A 150 -0.36 17.32 -0.37
CA ARG A 150 -0.51 16.02 -1.03
C ARG A 150 -0.09 14.88 -0.12
N VAL A 151 -0.97 13.90 0.02
CA VAL A 151 -0.69 12.64 0.70
C VAL A 151 -0.08 11.68 -0.32
N SER A 152 1.13 11.20 -0.10
CA SER A 152 1.68 10.07 -0.86
C SER A 152 1.16 8.75 -0.28
N MET A 153 0.71 7.81 -1.12
CA MET A 153 0.37 6.45 -0.70
C MET A 153 0.97 5.41 -1.64
N ALA A 154 1.37 4.26 -1.11
CA ALA A 154 1.72 3.08 -1.89
C ALA A 154 1.00 1.85 -1.34
N CYS A 155 0.63 0.92 -2.22
CA CYS A 155 -0.07 -0.31 -1.86
C CYS A 155 0.66 -1.52 -2.42
N PHE A 156 0.93 -2.50 -1.58
CA PHE A 156 1.48 -3.79 -2.01
C PHE A 156 0.98 -4.92 -1.13
N GLN A 157 1.02 -6.13 -1.69
CA GLN A 157 0.78 -7.36 -0.93
C GLN A 157 2.11 -7.99 -0.57
N VAL A 158 2.23 -8.57 0.62
CA VAL A 158 3.41 -9.34 1.01
C VAL A 158 3.08 -10.83 1.03
N ALA A 159 3.91 -11.63 0.37
CA ALA A 159 3.78 -13.08 0.41
C ALA A 159 4.23 -13.62 1.77
N ASN A 160 3.50 -14.61 2.29
CA ASN A 160 3.76 -15.29 3.55
C ASN A 160 3.77 -14.37 4.79
N VAL A 161 3.05 -13.26 4.72
CA VAL A 161 2.69 -12.43 5.86
C VAL A 161 1.20 -12.58 6.09
N TRP A 162 0.77 -12.57 7.35
CA TRP A 162 -0.62 -12.54 7.78
C TRP A 162 -0.81 -11.48 8.85
N PHE A 163 -1.92 -10.76 8.76
CA PHE A 163 -2.40 -9.85 9.79
C PHE A 163 -3.52 -10.53 10.57
N PRO A 164 -3.26 -11.09 11.78
CA PRO A 164 -4.25 -11.89 12.51
C PRO A 164 -5.50 -11.10 12.92
N ALA A 165 -5.34 -9.79 13.09
CA ALA A 165 -6.44 -8.87 13.36
C ALA A 165 -7.30 -8.58 12.11
N GLY A 166 -6.90 -9.08 10.94
CA GLY A 166 -7.53 -8.81 9.65
C GLY A 166 -7.20 -7.40 9.15
N VAL A 167 -8.23 -6.67 8.77
CA VAL A 167 -8.13 -5.31 8.23
C VAL A 167 -8.06 -4.29 9.37
N SER A 168 -7.07 -3.39 9.36
CA SER A 168 -6.94 -2.34 10.36
C SER A 168 -8.08 -1.31 10.26
N ALA A 169 -8.29 -0.54 11.33
CA ALA A 169 -9.37 0.46 11.37
C ALA A 169 -9.22 1.53 10.28
N GLU A 170 -7.98 1.91 9.96
CA GLU A 170 -7.62 2.87 8.92
C GLU A 170 -8.00 2.34 7.54
N VAL A 171 -7.63 1.09 7.24
CA VAL A 171 -7.99 0.45 5.96
C VAL A 171 -9.50 0.30 5.86
N HIS A 172 -10.18 -0.07 6.94
CA HIS A 172 -11.64 -0.16 6.96
C HIS A 172 -12.31 1.21 6.73
N ALA A 173 -11.75 2.30 7.27
CA ALA A 173 -12.23 3.65 7.02
C ALA A 173 -12.06 4.04 5.54
N GLY A 174 -10.93 3.70 4.93
CA GLY A 174 -10.69 3.88 3.50
C GLY A 174 -11.66 3.10 2.61
N ILE A 175 -11.91 1.83 2.94
CA ILE A 175 -12.92 0.99 2.27
C ILE A 175 -14.31 1.62 2.38
N THR A 176 -14.70 2.05 3.59
CA THR A 176 -16.00 2.66 3.85
C THR A 176 -16.17 3.95 3.06
N TRP A 177 -15.14 4.79 3.02
CA TRP A 177 -15.10 6.01 2.23
C TRP A 177 -15.30 5.72 0.74
N CYS A 178 -14.56 4.75 0.18
CA CYS A 178 -14.66 4.35 -1.23
C CYS A 178 -16.06 3.84 -1.59
N ARG A 179 -16.64 2.99 -0.73
CA ARG A 179 -18.00 2.47 -0.92
C ARG A 179 -19.03 3.60 -0.85
N GLY A 180 -18.87 4.57 0.07
CA GLY A 180 -19.76 5.72 0.21
C GLY A 180 -19.82 6.54 -1.07
N VAL A 181 -18.67 7.04 -1.53
CA VAL A 181 -18.62 7.89 -2.73
C VAL A 181 -19.11 7.16 -3.98
N LEU A 182 -18.77 5.88 -4.14
CA LEU A 182 -19.22 5.10 -5.28
C LEU A 182 -20.72 4.85 -5.27
N ARG A 183 -21.32 4.59 -4.11
CA ARG A 183 -22.78 4.41 -3.97
C ARG A 183 -23.53 5.71 -4.23
N GLU A 184 -22.99 6.85 -3.80
CA GLU A 184 -23.60 8.16 -4.11
C GLU A 184 -23.49 8.51 -5.59
N LEU A 185 -22.33 8.26 -6.20
CA LEU A 185 -22.17 8.39 -7.65
C LEU A 185 -23.16 7.49 -8.39
N GLU A 186 -23.26 6.22 -8.00
CA GLU A 186 -24.20 5.25 -8.56
C GLU A 186 -25.66 5.71 -8.41
N ALA A 187 -26.05 6.22 -7.23
CA ALA A 187 -27.39 6.72 -6.98
C ALA A 187 -27.72 7.94 -7.85
N TYR A 188 -26.78 8.88 -7.99
CA TYR A 188 -26.96 10.07 -8.81
C TYR A 188 -27.10 9.73 -10.29
N ILE A 189 -26.17 8.95 -10.84
CA ILE A 189 -26.22 8.55 -12.25
C ILE A 189 -27.34 7.56 -12.52
N GLY A 190 -27.81 6.83 -11.52
CA GLY A 190 -28.93 5.89 -11.64
C GLY A 190 -30.30 6.56 -11.73
N THR A 191 -30.40 7.87 -11.52
CA THR A 191 -31.67 8.62 -11.63
C THR A 191 -32.23 8.57 -13.05
N ALA A 192 -33.57 8.60 -13.16
CA ALA A 192 -34.25 8.58 -14.46
C ALA A 192 -33.86 9.81 -15.29
N GLU A 193 -33.80 10.96 -14.62
CA GLU A 193 -33.43 12.25 -15.20
C GLU A 193 -32.02 12.20 -15.81
N TYR A 194 -31.04 11.69 -15.07
CA TYR A 194 -29.68 11.53 -15.58
C TYR A 194 -29.65 10.56 -16.78
N GLN A 195 -30.33 9.42 -16.65
CA GLN A 195 -30.33 8.37 -17.67
C GLN A 195 -31.03 8.82 -18.96
N GLU A 196 -32.02 9.71 -18.88
CA GLU A 196 -32.62 10.35 -20.06
C GLU A 196 -31.67 11.39 -20.65
N GLU A 197 -31.10 12.28 -19.81
CA GLU A 197 -30.19 13.33 -20.27
C GLU A 197 -28.94 12.77 -20.98
N ILE A 198 -28.34 11.69 -20.45
CA ILE A 198 -27.16 11.03 -21.06
C ILE A 198 -27.51 10.32 -22.38
N ARG A 199 -28.71 9.76 -22.52
CA ARG A 199 -29.17 9.08 -23.75
C ARG A 199 -29.38 10.06 -24.90
N ASP A 200 -29.76 11.29 -24.59
CA ASP A 200 -29.95 12.36 -25.57
C ASP A 200 -28.64 13.02 -26.01
N GLN A 201 -27.54 12.82 -25.26
CA GLN A 201 -26.22 13.34 -25.64
C GLN A 201 -25.60 12.53 -26.79
N LYS A 202 -25.29 13.20 -27.90
CA LYS A 202 -24.69 12.58 -29.09
C LYS A 202 -23.19 12.80 -29.22
N ASP A 203 -22.65 13.76 -28.48
CA ASP A 203 -21.25 14.17 -28.59
C ASP A 203 -20.51 14.04 -27.25
N ARG A 204 -19.19 13.82 -27.34
CA ARG A 204 -18.33 13.61 -26.17
C ARG A 204 -18.27 14.82 -25.25
N ARG A 205 -18.42 16.04 -25.77
CA ARG A 205 -18.32 17.27 -24.98
C ARG A 205 -19.54 17.42 -24.07
N SER A 206 -20.72 17.10 -24.57
CA SER A 206 -21.95 17.16 -23.80
C SER A 206 -22.02 16.05 -22.74
N VAL A 207 -21.54 14.84 -23.05
CA VAL A 207 -21.33 13.77 -22.04
C VAL A 207 -20.36 14.23 -20.95
N ALA A 208 -19.22 14.84 -21.31
CA ALA A 208 -18.26 15.35 -20.34
C ALA A 208 -18.86 16.46 -19.45
N ALA A 209 -19.72 17.32 -20.00
CA ALA A 209 -20.42 18.34 -19.22
C ALA A 209 -21.39 17.73 -18.19
N LEU A 210 -22.14 16.69 -18.58
CA LEU A 210 -23.05 15.98 -17.67
C LEU A 210 -22.29 15.22 -16.55
N LEU A 211 -21.14 14.63 -16.88
CA LEU A 211 -20.25 14.02 -15.89
C LEU A 211 -19.68 15.05 -14.93
N ARG A 212 -19.33 16.26 -15.41
CA ARG A 212 -18.89 17.35 -14.54
C ARG A 212 -19.98 17.76 -13.55
N LYS A 213 -21.25 17.85 -13.98
CA LYS A 213 -22.39 18.07 -13.04
C LYS A 213 -22.46 17.00 -11.95
N THR A 214 -22.23 15.74 -12.33
CA THR A 214 -22.19 14.61 -11.36
C THR A 214 -21.04 14.76 -10.37
N GLN A 215 -19.87 15.14 -10.87
CA GLN A 215 -18.69 15.40 -10.03
C GLN A 215 -18.95 16.54 -9.04
N GLU A 216 -19.52 17.64 -9.52
CA GLU A 216 -19.89 18.81 -8.71
C GLU A 216 -20.92 18.47 -7.63
N ALA A 217 -21.84 17.53 -7.92
CA ALA A 217 -22.86 17.09 -6.97
C ALA A 217 -22.32 16.18 -5.86
N VAL A 218 -21.33 15.32 -6.15
CA VAL A 218 -20.91 14.24 -5.23
C VAL A 218 -19.51 14.47 -4.64
N LEU A 219 -18.49 14.77 -5.46
CA LEU A 219 -17.09 14.75 -5.01
C LEU A 219 -16.76 15.75 -3.87
N PRO A 220 -17.32 16.98 -3.84
CA PRO A 220 -17.04 17.93 -2.76
C PRO A 220 -17.45 17.44 -1.37
N ALA A 221 -18.53 16.66 -1.26
CA ALA A 221 -18.97 16.08 0.02
C ALA A 221 -17.94 15.10 0.61
N TYR A 222 -17.07 14.56 -0.24
CA TYR A 222 -15.99 13.63 0.12
C TYR A 222 -14.62 14.32 0.17
N GLY A 223 -14.57 15.65 0.11
CA GLY A 223 -13.33 16.43 0.21
C GLY A 223 -12.48 16.42 -1.06
N MET A 224 -13.05 16.07 -2.22
CA MET A 224 -12.36 16.07 -3.51
C MET A 224 -12.83 17.24 -4.38
N PRO A 225 -11.94 17.82 -5.21
CA PRO A 225 -12.34 18.80 -6.20
C PRO A 225 -13.23 18.18 -7.28
N ALA A 226 -14.16 18.96 -7.83
CA ALA A 226 -15.06 18.53 -8.90
C ALA A 226 -14.41 18.68 -10.29
N ASP A 227 -13.21 18.14 -10.46
CA ASP A 227 -12.41 18.25 -11.67
C ASP A 227 -11.69 16.93 -12.02
N GLU A 228 -10.82 16.96 -13.02
CA GLU A 228 -10.03 15.80 -13.42
C GLU A 228 -9.09 15.31 -12.32
N GLN A 229 -8.60 16.20 -11.44
CA GLN A 229 -7.73 15.80 -10.33
C GLN A 229 -8.53 15.01 -9.30
N GLY A 230 -9.74 15.44 -8.97
CA GLY A 230 -10.63 14.70 -8.07
C GLY A 230 -10.98 13.31 -8.59
N LEU A 231 -11.19 13.16 -9.91
CA LEU A 231 -11.39 11.86 -10.53
C LEU A 231 -10.15 10.95 -10.44
N ARG A 232 -8.95 11.51 -10.66
CA ARG A 232 -7.69 10.75 -10.52
C ARG A 232 -7.48 10.30 -9.07
N ASP A 233 -7.74 11.18 -8.10
CA ASP A 233 -7.66 10.85 -6.68
C ASP A 233 -8.64 9.74 -6.30
N LEU A 234 -9.88 9.82 -6.80
CA LEU A 234 -10.88 8.77 -6.64
C LEU A 234 -10.41 7.44 -7.26
N GLN A 235 -9.90 7.45 -8.49
CA GLN A 235 -9.38 6.26 -9.17
C GLN A 235 -8.23 5.61 -8.39
N SER A 236 -7.28 6.40 -7.90
CA SER A 236 -6.17 5.90 -7.08
C SER A 236 -6.64 5.32 -5.75
N LYS A 237 -7.66 5.90 -5.10
CA LYS A 237 -8.26 5.35 -3.87
C LYS A 237 -9.04 4.06 -4.14
N ILE A 238 -9.80 3.99 -5.24
CA ILE A 238 -10.47 2.78 -5.71
C ILE A 238 -9.46 1.65 -5.92
N TRP A 239 -8.33 1.93 -6.58
CA TRP A 239 -7.30 0.91 -6.81
C TRP A 239 -6.67 0.43 -5.50
N THR A 240 -6.33 1.36 -4.61
CA THR A 240 -5.67 1.05 -3.34
C THR A 240 -6.58 0.22 -2.42
N TYR A 241 -7.82 0.65 -2.22
CA TYR A 241 -8.74 -0.03 -1.31
C TYR A 241 -9.52 -1.19 -1.96
N GLY A 242 -9.77 -1.15 -3.27
CA GLY A 242 -10.45 -2.23 -3.98
C GLY A 242 -9.65 -3.52 -4.03
N CYS A 243 -8.33 -3.40 -3.94
CA CYS A 243 -7.45 -4.52 -3.65
C CYS A 243 -7.84 -5.26 -2.35
N CYS A 244 -8.20 -4.52 -1.29
CA CYS A 244 -8.64 -5.10 -0.02
C CYS A 244 -10.10 -5.56 -0.05
N ASP A 245 -10.92 -4.97 -0.91
CA ASP A 245 -12.35 -5.21 -0.97
C ASP A 245 -12.89 -5.17 -2.40
N GLN A 246 -13.15 -6.35 -2.95
CA GLN A 246 -13.65 -6.53 -4.32
C GLN A 246 -15.00 -5.88 -4.58
N GLU A 247 -15.80 -5.54 -3.55
CA GLU A 247 -17.05 -4.79 -3.75
C GLU A 247 -16.76 -3.39 -4.32
N ILE A 248 -15.65 -2.76 -3.94
CA ILE A 248 -15.26 -1.44 -4.47
C ILE A 248 -15.07 -1.52 -5.99
N PHE A 249 -14.40 -2.55 -6.50
CA PHE A 249 -14.24 -2.73 -7.95
C PHE A 249 -15.58 -2.99 -8.65
N LYS A 250 -16.47 -3.79 -8.05
CA LYS A 250 -17.81 -4.03 -8.59
C LYS A 250 -18.64 -2.75 -8.66
N LEU A 251 -18.59 -1.92 -7.62
CA LEU A 251 -19.28 -0.62 -7.58
C LEU A 251 -18.67 0.33 -8.62
N ALA A 252 -17.34 0.41 -8.72
CA ALA A 252 -16.67 1.25 -9.71
C ALA A 252 -17.02 0.85 -11.15
N GLU A 253 -17.01 -0.46 -11.46
CA GLU A 253 -17.41 -0.98 -12.77
C GLU A 253 -18.89 -0.65 -13.08
N LYS A 254 -19.78 -0.82 -12.10
CA LYS A 254 -21.19 -0.46 -12.24
C LYS A 254 -21.38 1.03 -12.49
N THR A 255 -20.68 1.88 -11.75
CA THR A 255 -20.71 3.33 -11.91
C THR A 255 -20.25 3.75 -13.30
N LEU A 256 -19.14 3.21 -13.80
CA LEU A 256 -18.65 3.48 -15.15
C LEU A 256 -19.64 3.03 -16.23
N ARG A 257 -20.26 1.85 -16.05
CA ARG A 257 -21.26 1.33 -16.97
C ARG A 257 -22.50 2.22 -17.04
N LEU A 258 -23.01 2.67 -15.89
CA LEU A 258 -24.19 3.53 -15.81
C LEU A 258 -23.92 4.95 -16.32
N SER A 259 -22.70 5.44 -16.18
CA SER A 259 -22.31 6.77 -16.65
C SER A 259 -22.05 6.82 -18.16
N HIS A 260 -22.21 5.70 -18.88
CA HIS A 260 -21.88 5.54 -20.29
C HIS A 260 -20.43 5.94 -20.66
N LEU A 261 -19.53 5.95 -19.66
CA LEU A 261 -18.11 6.20 -19.89
C LEU A 261 -17.48 4.93 -20.46
N ARG A 262 -16.92 5.02 -21.66
CA ARG A 262 -15.91 4.07 -22.09
C ARG A 262 -14.60 4.51 -21.46
N LEU A 263 -14.04 3.68 -20.57
CA LEU A 263 -12.61 3.78 -20.27
C LEU A 263 -11.90 3.65 -21.63
N SER A 264 -11.19 4.69 -22.05
CA SER A 264 -10.33 4.60 -23.22
C SER A 264 -9.28 3.52 -22.94
N GLU A 265 -9.26 2.50 -23.80
CA GLU A 265 -8.16 1.52 -23.91
C GLU A 265 -6.82 2.21 -24.16
#